data_AF-A0A8H6LTG0-F1
#
_entry.id   AF-A0A8H6LTG0-F1
#
_cell.length_a   1.000
_cell.length_b   1.000
_cell.length_c   1.000
_cell.angle_alpha   90.00
_cell.angle_beta   90.00
_cell.angle_gamma   90.00
#
_symmetry.space_group_name_H-M   'P 1'
#
loop_
_entity.id
_entity.type
_entity.pdbx_description
1 polymer ?
#
loop_
_entity_poly.entity_id
_entity_poly.type
_entity_poly.pdbx_seq_one_letter_code
_entity_poly.pdbx_strand_id
1 'polypeptide(L)'
;MRKDCDYLIQLAKHKPTLFFDKYSWRLEIFRHLPVHISTIHQTLRQAGLSIKHVQKLASERDPLKRADFCLISIDEVSKDDRTYARLWGRSKEGDRAEEHNLFVRKRRFTMCTGMALDEGIVSSRVLEGSFTHERFMEFLCDDVVRSPSPLGVRILTHIPLETP
;
A
#
# COMPACT_ATOMS: atom_id res chain seq x y z
N MET A 1 -18.25 -6.01 -37.93
CA MET A 1 -17.05 -5.17 -37.72
C MET A 1 -17.23 -4.13 -36.62
N ARG A 2 -17.99 -3.03 -36.77
CA ARG A 2 -18.13 -2.02 -35.67
C ARG A 2 -18.62 -2.63 -34.34
N LYS A 3 -19.68 -3.43 -34.38
CA LYS A 3 -20.25 -4.11 -33.21
C LYS A 3 -19.27 -5.06 -32.49
N ASP A 4 -18.33 -5.66 -33.23
CA ASP A 4 -17.36 -6.62 -32.68
C ASP A 4 -16.18 -5.89 -32.03
N CYS A 5 -15.74 -4.78 -32.63
CA CYS A 5 -14.80 -3.86 -32.00
C CYS A 5 -15.39 -3.24 -30.73
N ASP A 6 -16.65 -2.82 -30.75
CA ASP A 6 -17.35 -2.27 -29.58
C ASP A 6 -17.42 -3.31 -28.45
N TYR A 7 -17.72 -4.57 -28.79
CA TYR A 7 -17.70 -5.67 -27.84
C TYR A 7 -16.31 -5.88 -27.22
N LEU A 8 -15.24 -5.89 -28.04
CA LEU A 8 -13.86 -6.02 -27.55
C LEU A 8 -13.49 -4.87 -26.62
N ILE A 9 -13.85 -3.63 -26.97
CA ILE A 9 -13.59 -2.44 -26.15
C ILE A 9 -14.35 -2.51 -24.82
N GLN A 10 -15.63 -2.89 -24.82
CA GLN A 10 -16.41 -3.09 -23.59
C GLN A 10 -15.84 -4.20 -22.73
N LEU A 11 -15.44 -5.32 -23.34
CA LEU A 11 -14.81 -6.44 -22.64
C LEU A 11 -13.51 -6.00 -21.96
N ALA A 12 -12.69 -5.19 -22.65
CA ALA A 12 -11.44 -4.66 -22.07
C ALA A 12 -11.68 -3.68 -20.93
N LYS A 13 -12.78 -2.91 -20.95
CA LYS A 13 -13.16 -2.04 -19.82
C LYS A 13 -13.63 -2.82 -18.60
N HIS A 14 -14.38 -3.89 -18.80
CA HIS A 14 -14.91 -4.70 -17.69
C HIS A 14 -13.92 -5.72 -17.14
N LYS A 15 -12.98 -6.21 -17.97
CA LYS A 15 -11.96 -7.19 -17.57
C LYS A 15 -10.57 -6.78 -18.07
N PRO A 16 -10.03 -5.65 -17.58
CA PRO A 16 -8.79 -5.04 -18.12
C PRO A 16 -7.54 -5.89 -17.90
N THR A 17 -7.61 -6.92 -17.06
CA THR A 17 -6.49 -7.81 -16.72
C THR A 17 -6.41 -9.06 -17.59
N LEU A 18 -7.31 -9.26 -18.55
CA LEU A 18 -7.24 -10.41 -19.44
C LEU A 18 -6.02 -10.33 -20.36
N PHE A 19 -5.38 -11.48 -20.59
CA PHE A 19 -4.36 -11.64 -21.61
C PHE A 19 -4.97 -11.66 -23.02
N PHE A 20 -4.17 -11.34 -24.05
CA PHE A 20 -4.66 -11.26 -25.44
C PHE A 20 -5.17 -12.58 -26.01
N ASP A 21 -4.61 -13.72 -25.61
CA ASP A 21 -5.13 -15.05 -25.93
C ASP A 21 -6.56 -15.24 -25.40
N LYS A 22 -6.86 -14.73 -24.20
CA LYS A 22 -8.20 -14.78 -23.60
C LYS A 22 -9.19 -13.86 -24.32
N TYR A 23 -8.75 -12.71 -24.81
CA TYR A 23 -9.59 -11.88 -25.68
C TYR A 23 -9.91 -12.59 -27.01
N SER A 24 -8.91 -13.21 -27.62
CA SER A 24 -9.07 -13.98 -28.87
C SER A 24 -10.05 -15.15 -28.68
N TRP A 25 -9.83 -15.97 -27.66
CA TRP A 25 -10.73 -17.08 -27.31
C TRP A 25 -12.17 -16.63 -27.04
N ARG A 26 -12.36 -15.49 -26.36
CA ARG A 26 -13.72 -14.92 -26.13
C ARG A 26 -14.38 -14.43 -27.41
N LEU A 27 -13.62 -13.84 -28.33
CA LEU A 27 -14.17 -13.42 -29.62
C LEU A 27 -14.55 -14.62 -30.49
N GLU A 28 -13.75 -15.68 -30.44
CA GLU A 28 -14.06 -16.93 -31.12
C GLU A 28 -15.33 -17.60 -30.58
N ILE A 29 -15.48 -17.72 -29.25
CA ILE A 29 -16.64 -18.39 -28.66
C ILE A 29 -17.92 -17.56 -28.75
N PHE A 30 -17.86 -16.28 -28.35
CA PHE A 30 -19.07 -15.47 -28.18
C PHE A 30 -19.47 -14.67 -29.41
N ARG A 31 -18.53 -14.46 -30.35
CA ARG A 31 -18.76 -13.69 -31.57
C ARG A 31 -18.51 -14.51 -32.84
N HIS A 32 -18.11 -15.78 -32.71
CA HIS A 32 -17.72 -16.64 -33.83
C HIS A 32 -16.65 -15.99 -34.72
N LEU A 33 -15.76 -15.23 -34.09
CA LEU A 33 -14.77 -14.42 -34.78
C LEU A 33 -13.36 -14.81 -34.33
N PRO A 34 -12.70 -15.76 -35.03
CA PRO A 34 -11.31 -16.06 -34.77
C PRO A 34 -10.46 -14.87 -35.24
N VAL A 35 -9.80 -14.21 -34.27
CA VAL A 35 -8.92 -13.06 -34.55
C VAL A 35 -7.55 -13.26 -33.96
N HIS A 36 -6.56 -12.87 -34.77
CA HIS A 36 -5.18 -12.89 -34.35
C HIS A 36 -4.91 -11.81 -33.27
N ILE A 37 -3.92 -12.08 -32.41
CA ILE A 37 -3.54 -11.19 -31.29
C ILE A 37 -3.15 -9.80 -31.81
N SER A 38 -2.47 -9.71 -32.96
CA SER A 38 -2.09 -8.43 -33.56
C SER A 38 -3.30 -7.55 -33.89
N THR A 39 -4.40 -8.14 -34.38
CA THR A 39 -5.64 -7.43 -34.69
C THR A 39 -6.25 -6.86 -33.42
N ILE A 40 -6.33 -7.66 -32.35
CA ILE A 40 -6.83 -7.23 -31.04
C ILE A 40 -6.01 -6.04 -30.51
N HIS A 41 -4.68 -6.17 -30.54
CA HIS A 41 -3.78 -5.11 -30.09
C HIS A 41 -3.98 -3.81 -30.90
N GLN A 42 -4.08 -3.91 -32.22
CA GLN A 42 -4.26 -2.74 -33.08
C GLN A 42 -5.63 -2.07 -32.84
N THR A 43 -6.70 -2.85 -32.67
CA THR A 43 -8.04 -2.33 -32.37
C THR A 43 -8.08 -1.63 -31.01
N LEU A 44 -7.48 -2.22 -29.96
CA LEU A 44 -7.42 -1.59 -28.64
C LEU A 44 -6.58 -0.30 -28.67
N ARG A 45 -5.46 -0.31 -29.41
CA ARG A 45 -4.61 0.88 -29.59
C ARG A 45 -5.36 2.00 -30.34
N GLN A 46 -6.09 1.67 -31.40
CA GLN A 46 -6.92 2.63 -32.15
C GLN A 46 -8.06 3.21 -31.27
N ALA A 47 -8.55 2.43 -30.31
CA ALA A 47 -9.52 2.88 -29.31
C ALA A 47 -8.91 3.68 -28.15
N GLY A 48 -7.59 3.95 -28.17
CA GLY A 48 -6.90 4.71 -27.12
C GLY A 48 -6.60 3.93 -25.84
N LEU A 49 -6.75 2.60 -25.85
CA LEU A 49 -6.45 1.74 -24.71
C LEU A 49 -4.97 1.32 -24.75
N SER A 50 -4.22 1.70 -23.72
CA SER A 50 -2.82 1.32 -23.51
C SER A 50 -2.66 0.40 -22.31
N ILE A 51 -1.61 -0.42 -22.32
CA ILE A 51 -1.23 -1.24 -21.17
C ILE A 51 -0.70 -0.32 -20.07
N LYS A 52 -1.28 -0.43 -18.87
CA LYS A 52 -0.86 0.32 -17.68
C LYS A 52 -0.64 -0.64 -16.53
N HIS A 53 0.23 -0.25 -15.60
CA HIS A 53 0.39 -1.00 -14.35
C HIS A 53 -0.93 -0.97 -13.57
N VAL A 54 -1.48 -2.14 -13.27
CA VAL A 54 -2.74 -2.26 -12.54
C VAL A 54 -2.50 -1.82 -11.10
N GLN A 55 -3.24 -0.82 -10.63
CA GLN A 55 -3.19 -0.41 -9.24
C GLN A 55 -4.03 -1.39 -8.40
N LYS A 56 -3.42 -1.96 -7.35
CA LYS A 56 -4.13 -2.81 -6.39
C LYS A 56 -4.78 -1.91 -5.34
N LEU A 57 -6.10 -1.77 -5.41
CA LEU A 57 -6.88 -1.03 -4.43
C LEU A 57 -7.55 -2.03 -3.46
N ALA A 58 -7.51 -1.74 -2.16
CA ALA A 58 -8.26 -2.51 -1.18
C ALA A 58 -9.76 -2.23 -1.37
N SER A 59 -10.58 -3.29 -1.40
CA SER A 59 -12.04 -3.19 -1.60
C SER A 59 -12.75 -2.41 -0.50
N GLU A 60 -12.13 -2.32 0.67
CA GLU A 60 -12.63 -1.57 1.84
C GLU A 60 -12.49 -0.04 1.68
N ARG A 61 -11.73 0.45 0.70
CA ARG A 61 -11.52 1.88 0.48
C ARG A 61 -12.72 2.53 -0.21
N ASP A 62 -13.54 3.21 0.57
CA ASP A 62 -14.64 4.07 0.10
C ASP A 62 -14.19 5.55 0.10
N PRO A 63 -14.14 6.24 -1.06
CA PRO A 63 -13.73 7.64 -1.15
C PRO A 63 -14.64 8.60 -0.38
N LEU A 64 -15.95 8.33 -0.32
CA LEU A 64 -16.92 9.19 0.35
C LEU A 64 -16.74 9.11 1.87
N LYS A 65 -16.56 7.89 2.40
CA LYS A 65 -16.23 7.70 3.81
C LYS A 65 -14.91 8.35 4.20
N ARG A 66 -13.94 8.50 3.29
CA ARG A 66 -12.67 9.18 3.60
C ARG A 66 -12.79 10.71 3.67
N ALA A 67 -13.76 11.30 2.98
CA ALA A 67 -13.92 12.75 2.93
C ALA A 67 -14.58 13.31 4.20
N ASP A 68 -15.43 12.53 4.86
CA ASP A 68 -16.23 12.98 6.01
C ASP A 68 -15.50 12.91 7.36
N PHE A 69 -14.30 12.35 7.43
CA PHE A 69 -13.56 12.22 8.69
C PHE A 69 -12.29 13.07 8.69
N CYS A 70 -12.16 13.95 9.68
CA CYS A 70 -10.87 14.48 10.09
C CYS A 70 -10.12 13.38 10.84
N LEU A 71 -9.25 12.67 10.13
CA LEU A 71 -8.53 11.51 10.63
C LEU A 71 -7.13 11.91 11.06
N ILE A 72 -6.80 11.70 12.33
CA ILE A 72 -5.41 11.68 12.78
C ILE A 72 -4.87 10.27 12.48
N SER A 73 -3.95 10.18 11.53
CA SER A 73 -3.22 8.93 11.25
C SER A 73 -2.12 8.75 12.28
N ILE A 74 -2.08 7.60 12.94
CA ILE A 74 -1.05 7.27 13.91
C ILE A 74 -0.21 6.11 13.37
N ASP A 75 1.11 6.25 13.46
CA ASP A 75 2.04 5.19 13.09
C ASP A 75 3.19 5.06 14.09
N GLU A 76 3.80 3.87 14.13
CA GLU A 76 4.93 3.54 14.99
C GLU A 76 6.18 3.26 14.14
N VAL A 77 7.28 3.92 14.48
CA VAL A 77 8.59 3.67 13.88
C VAL A 77 9.60 3.33 14.96
N SER A 78 10.49 2.36 14.70
CA SER A 78 11.55 2.01 15.65
C SER A 78 12.93 2.11 15.01
N LYS A 79 13.86 2.71 15.73
CA LYS A 79 15.27 2.83 15.39
C LYS A 79 16.08 2.03 16.40
N ASP A 80 16.85 1.07 15.91
CA ASP A 80 17.79 0.30 16.70
C ASP A 80 19.20 0.82 16.35
N ASP A 81 20.00 1.18 17.35
CA ASP A 81 21.39 1.63 17.16
C ASP A 81 22.31 0.42 16.87
N ARG A 82 21.92 -0.37 15.87
CA ARG A 82 22.71 -1.48 15.36
C ARG A 82 23.95 -0.93 14.68
N THR A 83 25.06 -1.65 14.83
CA THR A 83 26.20 -1.52 13.91
C THR A 83 25.69 -1.83 12.51
N TYR A 84 25.58 -0.82 11.64
CA TYR A 84 25.22 -1.01 10.25
C TYR A 84 26.32 -1.84 9.56
N ALA A 85 26.03 -3.12 9.31
CA ALA A 85 26.84 -3.94 8.41
C ALA A 85 26.47 -3.58 6.96
N ARG A 86 27.44 -3.70 6.03
CA ARG A 86 27.13 -3.47 4.61
C ARG A 86 26.29 -4.63 4.09
N LEU A 87 25.24 -4.30 3.33
CA LEU A 87 24.36 -5.30 2.70
C LEU A 87 25.04 -6.03 1.53
N TRP A 88 26.12 -5.48 0.99
CA TRP A 88 26.79 -5.99 -0.20
C TRP A 88 28.28 -6.23 0.07
N GLY A 89 28.72 -7.46 -0.14
CA GLY A 89 30.11 -7.90 -0.07
C GLY A 89 30.53 -8.62 -1.36
N ARG A 90 31.84 -8.77 -1.58
CA ARG A 90 32.40 -9.50 -2.73
C ARG A 90 32.98 -10.82 -2.25
N SER A 91 32.68 -11.91 -2.94
CA SER A 91 33.29 -13.23 -2.76
C SER A 91 33.53 -13.89 -4.12
N LYS A 92 34.25 -15.01 -4.15
CA LYS A 92 34.44 -15.79 -5.38
C LYS A 92 33.11 -16.38 -5.84
N GLU A 93 33.02 -16.68 -7.13
CA GLU A 93 31.83 -17.30 -7.71
C GLU A 93 31.59 -18.68 -7.07
N GLY A 94 30.40 -18.87 -6.51
CA GLY A 94 30.03 -20.06 -5.72
C GLY A 94 30.22 -19.90 -4.20
N ASP A 95 30.94 -18.87 -3.75
CA ASP A 95 31.18 -18.62 -2.33
C ASP A 95 30.26 -17.51 -1.78
N ARG A 96 29.92 -17.59 -0.50
CA ARG A 96 29.20 -16.52 0.21
C ARG A 96 30.18 -15.44 0.65
N ALA A 97 29.78 -14.18 0.54
CA ALA A 97 30.50 -13.07 1.17
C ALA A 97 30.09 -13.00 2.64
N GLU A 98 31.03 -13.26 3.55
CA GLU A 98 30.80 -13.28 4.98
C GLU A 98 31.48 -12.07 5.63
N GLU A 99 30.74 -11.33 6.45
CA GLU A 99 31.25 -10.21 7.25
C GLU A 99 30.93 -10.48 8.72
N HIS A 100 31.95 -10.80 9.51
CA HIS A 100 31.80 -11.03 10.93
C HIS A 100 31.87 -9.71 11.70
N ASN A 101 30.72 -9.09 11.89
CA ASN A 101 30.58 -7.89 12.70
C ASN A 101 30.09 -8.23 14.11
N LEU A 102 30.53 -7.43 15.09
CA LEU A 102 29.97 -7.47 16.43
C LEU A 102 28.48 -7.11 16.34
N PHE A 103 27.62 -8.08 16.61
CA PHE A 103 26.17 -7.87 16.65
C PHE A 103 25.77 -7.22 17.98
N VAL A 104 26.11 -5.93 18.11
CA VAL A 104 25.76 -5.15 19.30
C VAL A 104 24.33 -4.64 19.11
N ARG A 105 23.37 -5.28 19.77
CA ARG A 105 22.05 -4.69 20.01
C ARG A 105 22.22 -3.64 21.11
N LYS A 106 22.38 -2.37 20.73
CA LYS A 106 22.42 -1.26 21.68
C LYS A 106 20.99 -0.90 22.08
N ARG A 107 20.75 0.39 22.34
CA ARG A 107 19.45 0.90 22.74
C ARG A 107 18.56 0.93 21.51
N ARG A 108 17.34 0.41 21.65
CA ARG A 108 16.27 0.57 20.66
C ARG A 108 15.42 1.74 21.12
N PHE A 109 15.15 2.68 20.24
CA PHE A 109 14.16 3.72 20.44
C PHE A 109 12.96 3.45 19.54
N THR A 110 11.78 3.66 20.07
CA THR A 110 10.53 3.57 19.33
C THR A 110 9.82 4.90 19.46
N MET A 111 9.33 5.42 18.35
CA MET A 111 8.57 6.66 18.25
C MET A 111 7.18 6.34 17.72
N CYS A 112 6.16 6.84 18.41
CA CYS A 112 4.79 6.86 17.90
C CYS A 112 4.41 8.30 17.58
N THR A 113 3.82 8.52 16.40
CA THR A 113 3.51 9.85 15.89
C THR A 113 2.09 9.90 15.34
N GLY A 114 1.32 10.90 15.78
CA GLY A 114 0.03 11.24 15.20
C GLY A 114 0.17 12.39 14.20
N MET A 115 -0.44 12.23 13.03
CA MET A 115 -0.45 13.22 11.96
C MET A 115 -1.87 13.57 11.52
N ALA A 116 -2.20 14.86 11.49
CA ALA A 116 -3.40 15.40 10.87
C ALA A 116 -3.12 15.84 9.43
N LEU A 117 -4.15 15.84 8.59
CA LEU A 117 -4.02 16.11 7.15
C LEU A 117 -3.65 17.58 6.86
N ASP A 118 -4.13 18.49 7.69
CA ASP A 118 -4.00 19.94 7.57
C ASP A 118 -2.84 20.52 8.40
N GLU A 119 -2.59 19.97 9.59
CA GLU A 119 -1.57 20.48 10.51
C GLU A 119 -0.22 19.73 10.45
N GLY A 120 -0.18 18.54 9.83
CA GLY A 120 1.01 17.70 9.82
C GLY A 120 1.17 16.93 11.13
N ILE A 121 2.36 16.91 11.73
CA ILE A 121 2.59 16.17 12.99
C ILE A 121 1.93 16.92 14.15
N VAL A 122 0.92 16.30 14.77
CA VAL A 122 0.16 16.86 15.90
C VAL A 122 0.59 16.30 17.25
N SER A 123 1.20 15.11 17.25
CA SER A 123 1.72 14.46 18.46
C SER A 123 2.87 13.54 18.13
N SER A 124 3.85 13.44 19.02
CA SER A 124 4.95 12.50 18.90
C SER A 124 5.51 12.14 20.27
N ARG A 125 5.70 10.84 20.51
CA ARG A 125 6.31 10.32 21.75
C ARG A 125 7.41 9.32 21.40
N VAL A 126 8.61 9.58 21.91
CA VAL A 126 9.76 8.68 21.79
C VAL A 126 10.01 8.00 23.11
N LEU A 127 10.18 6.68 23.09
CA LEU A 127 10.56 5.89 24.24
C LEU A 127 11.72 4.95 23.90
N GLU A 128 12.47 4.56 24.92
CA GLU A 128 13.44 3.49 24.80
C GLU A 128 12.73 2.14 24.99
N GLY A 129 13.01 1.18 24.12
CA GLY A 129 12.35 -0.11 24.07
C GLY A 129 11.20 -0.15 23.06
N SER A 130 10.22 -1.03 23.30
CA SER A 130 9.03 -1.21 22.45
C SER A 130 7.85 -0.43 23.01
N PHE A 131 6.93 0.00 22.15
CA PHE A 131 5.63 0.51 22.58
C PHE A 131 4.77 -0.66 23.09
N THR A 132 4.49 -0.70 24.39
CA THR A 132 3.50 -1.64 24.93
C THR A 132 2.09 -1.08 24.75
N HIS A 133 1.07 -1.94 24.89
CA HIS A 133 -0.32 -1.52 24.85
C HIS A 133 -0.63 -0.38 25.83
N GLU A 134 -0.14 -0.48 27.08
CA GLU A 134 -0.32 0.56 28.10
C GLU A 134 0.29 1.90 27.68
N ARG A 135 1.54 1.89 27.18
CA ARG A 135 2.22 3.08 26.68
C ARG A 135 1.51 3.69 25.48
N PHE A 136 0.94 2.85 24.62
CA PHE A 136 0.13 3.27 23.48
C PHE A 136 -1.12 3.99 23.93
N MET A 137 -1.86 3.43 24.89
CA MET A 137 -3.05 4.06 25.45
C MET A 137 -2.72 5.37 26.18
N GLU A 138 -1.61 5.44 26.92
CA GLU A 138 -1.12 6.69 27.50
C GLU A 138 -0.85 7.75 26.42
N PHE A 139 -0.20 7.37 25.32
CA PHE A 139 0.04 8.27 24.18
C PHE A 139 -1.26 8.78 23.56
N LEU A 140 -2.24 7.90 23.33
CA LEU A 140 -3.54 8.31 22.80
C LEU A 140 -4.25 9.29 23.73
N CYS A 141 -4.31 9.00 25.03
CA CYS A 141 -5.01 9.83 26.01
C CYS A 141 -4.31 11.18 26.23
N ASP A 142 -3.00 11.16 26.44
CA ASP A 142 -2.26 12.35 26.89
C ASP A 142 -1.77 13.22 25.75
N ASP A 143 -1.40 12.65 24.59
CA ASP A 143 -0.80 13.41 23.49
C ASP A 143 -1.74 13.59 22.29
N VAL A 144 -2.65 12.64 22.03
CA VAL A 144 -3.54 12.71 20.86
C VAL A 144 -4.88 13.35 21.21
N VAL A 145 -5.58 12.83 22.23
CA VAL A 145 -6.94 13.27 22.60
C VAL A 145 -6.92 14.58 23.39
N ARG A 146 -5.91 14.77 24.25
CA ARG A 146 -5.73 16.01 25.02
C ARG A 146 -5.13 17.16 24.20
N SER A 147 -4.71 16.89 22.95
CA SER A 147 -4.30 17.95 22.01
C SER A 147 -5.49 18.86 21.70
N PRO A 148 -5.33 20.19 21.64
CA PRO A 148 -6.43 21.16 21.57
C PRO A 148 -7.08 21.27 20.18
N SER A 149 -7.35 20.14 19.53
CA SER A 149 -8.09 20.12 18.27
C SER A 149 -9.62 20.19 18.53
N PRO A 150 -10.39 21.03 17.81
CA PRO A 150 -11.74 21.42 18.26
C PRO A 150 -12.86 20.42 17.94
N LEU A 151 -12.57 19.30 17.27
CA LEU A 151 -13.60 18.43 16.71
C LEU A 151 -13.28 16.96 16.96
N GLY A 152 -14.28 16.21 17.44
CA GLY A 152 -14.19 14.83 17.92
C GLY A 152 -13.22 13.96 17.12
N VAL A 153 -12.08 13.68 17.76
CA VAL A 153 -11.00 12.88 17.18
C VAL A 153 -11.44 11.42 17.08
N ARG A 154 -11.50 10.87 15.86
CA ARG A 154 -11.57 9.43 15.64
C ARG A 154 -10.20 8.93 15.19
N ILE A 155 -9.58 8.13 16.05
CA ILE A 155 -8.25 7.58 15.84
C ILE A 155 -8.37 6.33 14.97
N LEU A 156 -7.61 6.25 13.88
CA LEU A 156 -7.43 5.02 13.12
C LEU A 156 -6.09 4.39 13.49
N THR A 157 -6.15 3.25 14.19
CA THR A 157 -4.99 2.40 14.47
C THR A 157 -5.23 1.04 13.80
N HIS A 158 -4.16 0.39 13.32
CA HIS A 158 -4.23 -1.00 12.86
C HIS A 158 -4.00 -2.01 14.00
N ILE A 159 -3.84 -1.51 15.23
CA ILE A 159 -3.67 -2.33 16.44
C ILE A 159 -5.07 -2.56 17.01
N PRO A 160 -5.52 -3.82 17.18
CA PRO A 160 -6.82 -4.09 17.78
C PRO A 160 -6.86 -3.49 19.20
N LEU A 161 -7.74 -2.52 19.39
CA LEU A 161 -8.12 -2.02 20.71
C LEU A 161 -9.12 -3.03 21.27
N GLU A 162 -8.65 -4.03 22.00
CA GLU A 162 -9.57 -4.85 22.79
C GLU A 162 -10.17 -3.95 23.88
N THR A 163 -11.50 -3.82 23.83
CA THR A 163 -12.28 -3.16 24.88
C THR A 163 -12.45 -4.16 26.03
N PRO A 164 -12.41 -3.71 27.30
CA PRO A 164 -12.64 -4.58 28.46
C PRO A 164 -14.05 -5.18 28.46
#